data_AF-A0A7C7R862-F1
#
_entry.id   AF-A0A7C7R862-F1
#
_cell.length_a   1.000
_cell.length_b   1.000
_cell.length_c   1.000
_cell.angle_alpha   90.00
_cell.angle_beta   90.00
_cell.angle_gamma   90.00
#
_symmetry.space_group_name_H-M   'P 1'
#
loop_
_entity.id
_entity.type
_entity.pdbx_description
1 polymer ?
#
loop_
_entity_poly.entity_id
_entity_poly.type
_entity_poly.pdbx_seq_one_letter_code
_entity_poly.pdbx_strand_id
1 'polypeptide(L)'
;MARPATADQLREILEEHSLQLQRQLGLTRVQFSLPADGKGLRIKVSVPAGEEAPIPSRMEFSLHGHQVEVPLERSEDYQPYEPL
;
A
#
# COMPACT_ATOMS: atom_id res chain seq x y z
N MET A 1 -18.58 3.90 8.91
CA MET A 1 -17.44 4.83 8.68
C MET A 1 -16.18 4.09 9.10
N ALA A 2 -15.26 3.83 8.17
CA ALA A 2 -13.98 3.20 8.48
C ALA A 2 -13.11 4.15 9.30
N ARG A 3 -12.36 3.62 10.27
CA ARG A 3 -11.41 4.40 11.08
C ARG A 3 -10.02 4.39 10.44
N PRO A 4 -9.19 5.42 10.61
CA PRO A 4 -7.80 5.35 10.14
C PRO A 4 -7.06 4.13 10.69
N ALA A 5 -6.30 3.44 9.82
CA ALA A 5 -5.43 2.35 10.21
C ALA A 5 -4.26 2.87 11.09
N THR A 6 -3.88 2.09 12.10
CA THR A 6 -2.69 2.38 12.92
C THR A 6 -1.41 1.89 12.25
N ALA A 7 -0.25 2.29 12.77
CA ALA A 7 1.05 1.88 12.23
C ALA A 7 1.21 0.34 12.22
N ASP A 8 0.81 -0.33 13.30
CA ASP A 8 0.88 -1.79 13.40
C ASP A 8 -0.05 -2.47 12.40
N GLN A 9 -1.25 -1.92 12.19
CA GLN A 9 -2.20 -2.44 11.20
C GLN A 9 -1.69 -2.26 9.77
N LEU A 10 -1.05 -1.13 9.46
CA LEU A 10 -0.43 -0.95 8.15
C LEU A 10 0.71 -1.95 7.94
N ARG A 11 1.52 -2.22 8.97
CA ARG A 11 2.57 -3.24 8.91
C ARG A 11 1.98 -4.63 8.67
N GLU A 12 0.97 -5.02 9.43
CA GLU A 12 0.23 -6.29 9.27
C GLU A 12 -0.33 -6.42 7.85
N ILE A 13 -0.92 -5.35 7.29
CA ILE A 13 -1.42 -5.34 5.91
C ILE A 13 -0.29 -5.60 4.91
N LEU A 14 0.90 -5.04 5.12
CA LEU A 14 2.04 -5.26 4.22
C LEU A 14 2.65 -6.65 4.34
N GLU A 15 2.77 -7.16 5.56
CA GLU A 15 3.42 -8.45 5.84
C GLU A 15 2.52 -9.63 5.48
N GLU A 16 1.22 -9.56 5.80
CA GLU A 16 0.30 -10.69 5.69
C GLU A 16 -0.70 -10.54 4.54
N HIS A 17 -1.03 -9.32 4.14
CA HIS A 17 -2.12 -9.04 3.20
C HIS A 17 -1.70 -8.27 1.93
N SER A 18 -0.39 -8.14 1.65
CA SER A 18 0.12 -7.40 0.50
C SER A 18 -0.41 -7.91 -0.84
N LEU A 19 -0.57 -9.24 -0.99
CA LEU A 19 -1.17 -9.84 -2.17
C LEU A 19 -2.64 -9.45 -2.37
N GLN A 20 -3.41 -9.32 -1.29
CA GLN A 20 -4.81 -8.88 -1.36
C GLN A 20 -4.86 -7.40 -1.75
N LEU A 21 -4.01 -6.56 -1.15
CA LEU A 21 -3.90 -5.15 -1.48
C LEU A 21 -3.53 -4.96 -2.96
N GLN A 22 -2.55 -5.72 -3.46
CA GLN A 22 -2.16 -5.74 -4.86
C GLN A 22 -3.33 -6.07 -5.79
N ARG A 23 -4.10 -7.12 -5.47
CA ARG A 23 -5.27 -7.53 -6.27
C ARG A 23 -6.37 -6.47 -6.26
N GLN A 24 -6.64 -5.84 -5.13
CA GLN A 24 -7.63 -4.75 -5.03
C GLN A 24 -7.22 -3.52 -5.84
N LEU A 25 -5.92 -3.24 -5.91
CA LEU A 25 -5.36 -2.17 -6.75
C LEU A 25 -5.28 -2.54 -8.24
N GLY A 26 -5.51 -3.80 -8.61
CA GLY A 26 -5.39 -4.27 -10.00
C GLY A 26 -3.97 -4.22 -10.55
N LEU A 27 -2.96 -4.26 -9.67
CA LEU A 27 -1.54 -4.12 -10.04
C LEU A 27 -0.87 -5.46 -10.26
N THR A 28 -0.02 -5.55 -11.29
CA THR A 28 0.75 -6.79 -11.52
C THR A 28 2.15 -6.69 -10.94
N ARG A 29 2.77 -5.52 -11.02
CA ARG A 29 4.10 -5.25 -10.48
C ARG A 29 4.01 -4.05 -9.56
N VAL A 30 4.18 -4.29 -8.27
CA VAL A 30 4.06 -3.26 -7.25
C VAL A 30 5.02 -3.53 -6.12
N GLN A 31 5.59 -2.47 -5.57
CA GLN A 31 6.31 -2.49 -4.32
C GLN A 31 5.54 -1.66 -3.30
N PHE A 32 5.26 -2.26 -2.15
CA PHE A 32 4.64 -1.57 -1.03
C PHE A 32 5.68 -1.29 0.05
N SER A 33 5.60 -0.11 0.67
CA SER A 33 6.46 0.25 1.80
C SER A 33 5.77 1.21 2.76
N LEU A 34 6.26 1.26 4.00
CA LEU A 34 5.90 2.30 4.97
C LEU A 34 6.99 3.39 4.97
N PRO A 35 6.69 4.63 4.57
CA PRO A 35 7.65 5.71 4.62
C PRO A 35 7.95 6.10 6.08
N ALA A 36 9.22 6.22 6.41
CA ALA A 36 9.70 6.72 7.70
C ALA A 36 10.04 8.22 7.65
N ASP A 37 9.21 9.02 6.96
CA ASP A 37 9.48 10.44 6.67
C ASP A 37 8.79 11.42 7.62
N GLY A 38 8.05 10.93 8.63
CA GLY A 38 7.35 11.75 9.61
C GLY A 38 6.14 12.52 9.08
N LYS A 39 5.77 12.37 7.79
CA LYS A 39 4.65 13.10 7.17
C LYS A 39 3.27 12.45 7.41
N GLY A 40 3.24 11.36 8.17
CA GLY A 40 2.03 10.63 8.53
C GLY A 40 2.04 9.19 8.03
N LEU A 41 1.19 8.37 8.67
CA LEU A 41 1.02 6.95 8.38
C LEU A 41 0.34 6.78 7.02
N ARG A 42 1.00 6.05 6.11
CA ARG A 42 0.50 5.71 4.77
C ARG A 42 1.30 4.57 4.16
N ILE A 43 0.71 3.86 3.22
CA ILE A 43 1.43 2.88 2.39
C ILE A 43 1.87 3.59 1.12
N LYS A 44 3.18 3.59 0.87
CA LYS A 44 3.72 3.96 -0.44
C LYS A 44 3.53 2.80 -1.40
N VAL A 45 2.99 3.11 -2.57
CA VAL A 45 2.72 2.20 -3.68
C VAL A 45 3.60 2.61 -4.84
N SER A 46 4.69 1.89 -5.06
CA SER A 46 5.60 2.12 -6.18
C SER A 46 5.26 1.18 -7.33
N VAL A 47 5.02 1.74 -8.52
CA VAL A 47 4.71 1.00 -9.75
C VAL A 47 5.78 1.26 -10.81
N PRO A 48 6.08 0.30 -11.69
CA PRO A 48 7.04 0.49 -12.79
C PRO A 48 6.72 1.70 -13.66
N ALA A 49 7.75 2.34 -14.21
CA ALA A 49 7.59 3.39 -15.20
C ALA A 49 6.78 2.89 -16.41
N GLY A 50 5.76 3.64 -16.80
CA GLY A 50 4.84 3.28 -17.88
C GLY A 50 3.62 2.45 -17.44
N GLU A 51 3.54 1.99 -16.18
CA GLU A 51 2.32 1.39 -15.63
C GLU A 51 1.41 2.52 -15.11
N GLU A 52 0.44 2.92 -15.93
CA GLU A 52 -0.61 3.87 -15.55
C GLU A 52 -1.68 3.16 -14.72
N ALA A 53 -1.40 2.98 -13.43
CA ALA A 53 -2.38 2.46 -12.50
C ALA A 53 -2.99 3.60 -11.66
N PRO A 54 -4.32 3.77 -11.67
CA PRO A 54 -4.99 4.75 -10.82
C PRO A 54 -4.97 4.26 -9.36
N ILE A 55 -3.95 4.67 -8.60
CA ILE A 55 -3.87 4.39 -7.16
C ILE A 55 -4.75 5.40 -6.42
N PRO A 56 -5.81 4.97 -5.72
CA PRO A 56 -6.63 5.87 -4.94
C PRO A 56 -5.81 6.39 -3.75
N SER A 57 -6.08 7.61 -3.27
CA SER A 57 -5.39 8.18 -2.11
C SER A 57 -5.73 7.48 -0.78
N ARG A 58 -6.84 6.73 -0.77
CA ARG A 58 -7.35 5.97 0.38
C ARG A 58 -8.08 4.72 -0.08
N MET A 59 -8.02 3.67 0.72
CA MET A 59 -8.76 2.43 0.49
C MET A 59 -9.34 1.91 1.80
N GLU A 60 -10.55 1.36 1.78
CA GLU A 60 -11.08 0.61 2.92
C GLU A 60 -10.57 -0.83 2.88
N PHE A 61 -9.97 -1.27 3.98
CA PHE A 61 -9.45 -2.61 4.15
C PHE A 61 -10.11 -3.28 5.35
N SER A 62 -10.46 -4.56 5.25
CA SER A 62 -11.05 -5.31 6.35
C SER A 62 -9.95 -6.08 7.07
N LEU A 63 -9.63 -5.68 8.31
CA LEU A 63 -8.61 -6.29 9.15
C LEU A 63 -9.24 -6.73 10.48
N HIS A 64 -9.09 -8.00 10.85
CA HIS A 64 -9.70 -8.57 12.06
C HIS A 64 -11.22 -8.32 12.20
N GLY A 65 -11.95 -8.32 11.08
CA GLY A 65 -13.40 -8.02 11.08
C GLY A 65 -13.77 -6.55 11.27
N HIS A 66 -12.78 -5.65 11.30
CA HIS A 66 -12.98 -4.21 11.35
C HIS A 66 -12.60 -3.56 10.02
N GLN A 67 -13.42 -2.61 9.56
CA GLN A 67 -13.05 -1.75 8.44
C GLN A 67 -12.11 -0.64 8.89
N VAL A 68 -10.94 -0.61 8.26
CA VAL A 68 -9.93 0.43 8.44
C VAL A 68 -9.70 1.19 7.13
N GLU A 69 -9.49 2.49 7.24
CA GLU A 69 -9.10 3.35 6.13
C GLU A 69 -7.57 3.34 6.04
N VAL A 70 -7.07 2.88 4.89
CA VAL A 70 -5.66 2.77 4.56
C VAL A 70 -5.29 3.92 3.62
N PRO A 71 -4.54 4.93 4.10
CA PRO A 71 -4.02 5.97 3.23
C PRO A 71 -2.92 5.42 2.33
N LEU A 72 -3.01 5.73 1.03
CA LEU A 72 -2.09 5.28 0.00
C LEU A 72 -1.44 6.48 -0.69
N GLU A 73 -0.16 6.35 -1.02
CA GLU A 73 0.60 7.34 -1.75
C GLU A 73 1.29 6.67 -2.94
N ARG A 74 0.99 7.12 -4.16
CA ARG A 74 1.72 6.67 -5.34
C ARG A 74 3.14 7.25 -5.31
N SER A 75 4.12 6.40 -5.57
CA SER A 75 5.51 6.79 -5.81
C SER A 75 5.97 6.25 -7.17
N GLU A 76 6.87 6.98 -7.81
CA GLU A 76 7.54 6.56 -9.05
C GLU A 76 8.89 5.89 -8.77
N ASP A 77 9.26 5.74 -7.49
CA ASP A 77 10.55 5.20 -7.03
C ASP A 77 10.58 3.65 -7.06
N TYR A 78 9.99 3.03 -8.09
CA TYR A 78 9.98 1.58 -8.21
C TYR A 78 11.40 1.07 -8.52
N GLN A 79 11.93 0.25 -7.60
CA GLN A 79 13.21 -0.43 -7.80
C GLN A 79 12.96 -1.90 -8.16
N PRO A 80 13.20 -2.33 -9.41
CA PRO A 80 13.12 -3.74 -9.75
C PRO A 80 14.14 -4.53 -8.93
N TYR A 81 13.73 -5.67 -8.38
CA TYR A 81 14.67 -6.59 -7.75
C TYR A 81 15.57 -7.19 -8.83
N GLU A 82 16.84 -6.82 -8.83
CA GLU A 82 17.89 -7.47 -9.61
C GLU A 82 18.59 -8.51 -8.72
N PRO A 83 18.42 -9.82 -8.97
CA PRO A 83 19.22 -10.83 -8.28
C PRO A 83 20.69 -10.68 -8.68
N LEU A 84 21.56 -10.54 -7.67
CA LEU A 84 23.03 -10.58 -7.82
C LEU A 84 23.53 -11.97 -8.24
#